data_AF-A0AAF0EUW1-F1
#
_entry.id   AF-A0AAF0EUW1-F1
#
_cell.length_a   1.000
_cell.length_b   1.000
_cell.length_c   1.000
_cell.angle_alpha   90.00
_cell.angle_beta   90.00
_cell.angle_gamma   90.00
#
_symmetry.space_group_name_H-M   'P 1'
#
loop_
_entity.id
_entity.type
_entity.pdbx_description
1 polymer ?
#
loop_
_entity_poly.entity_id
_entity_poly.type
_entity_poly.pdbx_seq_one_letter_code
_entity_poly.pdbx_strand_id
1 'polypeptide(L)'
;MAKGLRSSSKLAARNRKRYTDSSDYAVTAAARLNQVSSRLQQRVRAPKEDHDDEDDDEMADDAAATPAPEANMQEDGEQGEPKKISTSGPRGSRNELWRKKHNKKGTKNGGRAKRRK
;
A
#
# COMPACT_ATOMS: atom_id res chain seq x y z
N MET A 1 15.57 -8.56 45.15
CA MET A 1 14.43 -8.24 44.24
C MET A 1 14.83 -8.54 42.80
N ALA A 2 14.12 -9.44 42.12
CA ALA A 2 14.34 -9.64 40.69
C ALA A 2 13.86 -8.42 39.90
N LYS A 3 14.50 -8.15 38.75
CA LYS A 3 14.08 -7.07 37.85
C LYS A 3 12.83 -7.49 37.06
N GLY A 4 11.79 -6.67 37.11
CA GLY A 4 10.57 -6.89 36.32
C GLY A 4 10.81 -6.84 34.80
N LEU A 5 9.87 -7.38 34.02
CA LEU A 5 9.96 -7.43 32.55
C LEU A 5 10.16 -6.05 31.91
N ARG A 6 9.48 -5.04 32.46
CA ARG A 6 9.49 -3.65 32.00
C ARG A 6 10.57 -2.78 32.67
N SER A 7 11.48 -3.38 33.44
CA SER A 7 12.57 -2.63 34.06
C SER A 7 13.46 -1.97 32.99
N SER A 8 13.83 -0.71 33.21
CA SER A 8 14.61 0.11 32.27
C SER A 8 15.91 -0.57 31.86
N SER A 9 16.66 -1.12 32.82
CA SER A 9 17.91 -1.84 32.53
C SER A 9 17.72 -3.07 31.64
N LYS A 10 16.62 -3.83 31.82
CA LYS A 10 16.32 -5.01 31.00
C LYS A 10 15.81 -4.62 29.61
N LEU A 11 15.03 -3.53 29.50
CA LEU A 11 14.62 -2.97 28.21
C LEU A 11 15.82 -2.46 27.42
N ALA A 12 16.71 -1.68 28.04
CA ALA A 12 17.91 -1.16 27.40
C ALA A 12 18.81 -2.28 26.85
N ALA A 13 19.03 -3.33 27.64
CA ALA A 13 19.79 -4.50 27.20
C ALA A 13 19.14 -5.22 26.01
N ARG A 14 17.80 -5.36 26.01
CA ARG A 14 17.06 -5.97 24.90
C ARG A 14 17.12 -5.10 23.64
N ASN A 15 16.98 -3.79 23.78
CA ASN A 15 17.05 -2.87 22.65
C ASN A 15 18.44 -2.89 22.01
N ARG A 16 19.51 -2.91 22.81
CA ARG A 16 20.88 -3.05 22.30
C ARG A 16 21.04 -4.33 21.47
N LYS A 17 20.50 -5.45 21.94
CA LYS A 17 20.54 -6.72 21.20
C LYS A 17 19.71 -6.74 19.92
N ARG A 18 18.69 -5.90 19.79
CA ARG A 18 17.75 -5.93 18.65
C ARG A 18 18.07 -4.93 17.55
N TYR A 19 18.58 -3.75 17.93
CA TYR A 19 18.67 -2.59 17.04
C TYR A 19 20.10 -2.11 16.80
N THR A 20 21.11 -2.82 17.30
CA THR A 20 22.49 -2.54 16.87
C THR A 20 22.73 -3.27 15.56
N ASP A 21 23.31 -2.59 14.58
CA ASP A 21 23.49 -3.10 13.22
C ASP A 21 24.33 -4.38 13.18
N SER A 22 25.28 -4.52 14.12
CA SER A 22 26.12 -5.71 14.27
C SER A 22 25.50 -6.84 15.11
N SER A 23 24.23 -6.72 15.52
CA SER A 23 23.58 -7.78 16.31
C SER A 23 23.03 -8.89 15.42
N ASP A 24 23.15 -10.14 15.88
CA ASP A 24 22.61 -11.31 15.17
C ASP A 24 21.11 -11.18 14.89
N TYR A 25 20.36 -10.52 15.78
CA TYR A 25 18.93 -10.26 15.59
C TYR A 25 18.66 -9.32 14.41
N ALA A 26 19.45 -8.25 14.27
CA ALA A 26 19.31 -7.32 13.15
C ALA A 26 19.69 -8.01 11.83
N VAL A 27 20.81 -8.74 11.82
CA VAL A 27 21.30 -9.46 10.62
C VAL A 27 20.29 -10.51 10.14
N THR A 28 19.78 -11.34 11.06
CA THR A 28 18.79 -12.38 10.70
C THR A 28 17.46 -11.79 10.26
N ALA A 29 17.02 -10.68 10.85
CA ALA A 29 15.82 -9.98 10.42
C ALA A 29 15.98 -9.40 9.00
N ALA A 30 17.12 -8.78 8.70
CA ALA A 30 17.43 -8.24 7.38
C ALA A 30 17.49 -9.35 6.31
N ALA A 31 18.12 -10.49 6.63
CA ALA A 31 18.19 -11.64 5.72
C ALA A 31 16.79 -12.17 5.35
N ARG A 32 15.90 -12.32 6.33
CA ARG A 32 14.50 -12.73 6.08
C ARG A 32 13.74 -11.72 5.24
N LEU A 33 13.92 -10.42 5.51
CA LEU A 33 13.28 -9.37 4.74
C LEU A 33 13.70 -9.43 3.26
N ASN A 34 14.99 -9.62 3.00
CA ASN A 34 15.54 -9.75 1.65
C ASN A 34 15.02 -10.99 0.91
N GLN A 35 14.85 -12.12 1.60
CA GLN A 35 14.26 -13.33 1.01
C GLN A 35 12.79 -13.13 0.62
N VAL A 36 12.03 -12.43 1.47
CA VAL A 36 10.61 -12.15 1.18
C VAL A 36 10.49 -11.16 0.04
N SER A 37 11.32 -10.10 0.00
CA SER A 37 11.30 -9.13 -1.08
C SER A 37 11.72 -9.74 -2.41
N SER A 38 12.74 -10.61 -2.44
CA SER A 38 13.14 -11.31 -3.65
C SER A 38 12.04 -12.25 -4.17
N ARG A 39 11.40 -13.01 -3.28
CA ARG A 39 10.26 -13.87 -3.63
C ARG A 39 9.08 -13.06 -4.17
N LEU A 40 8.81 -11.90 -3.58
CA LEU A 40 7.74 -11.02 -4.05
C LEU A 40 8.05 -10.46 -5.44
N GLN A 41 9.28 -10.00 -5.67
CA GLN A 41 9.72 -9.53 -6.99
C GLN A 41 9.63 -10.62 -8.05
N GLN A 42 9.98 -11.87 -7.71
CA GLN A 42 9.80 -13.02 -8.60
C GLN A 42 8.33 -13.24 -8.93
N ARG A 43 7.44 -13.22 -7.94
CA ARG A 43 5.99 -13.40 -8.14
C ARG A 43 5.34 -12.28 -8.96
N VAL A 44 5.81 -11.04 -8.81
CA VAL A 44 5.29 -9.90 -9.57
C VAL A 44 5.75 -9.96 -11.03
N ARG A 45 6.95 -10.49 -11.30
CA ARG A 45 7.49 -10.65 -12.65
C ARG A 45 6.96 -11.89 -13.36
N ALA A 46 6.66 -12.94 -12.60
CA ALA A 46 6.01 -14.12 -13.14
C ALA A 46 4.62 -13.71 -13.67
N PRO A 47 4.21 -14.21 -14.85
CA PRO A 47 2.82 -14.08 -15.25
C PRO A 47 1.96 -14.67 -14.13
N LYS A 48 0.83 -14.03 -13.83
CA LYS A 48 -0.16 -14.64 -12.95
C LYS A 48 -0.57 -15.93 -13.63
N GLU A 49 -0.17 -17.07 -13.09
CA GLU A 49 -0.83 -18.32 -13.44
C GLU A 49 -2.30 -18.09 -13.09
N ASP A 50 -3.17 -18.25 -14.09
CA ASP A 50 -4.60 -18.23 -13.90
C ASP A 50 -4.88 -19.30 -12.84
N HIS A 51 -5.37 -18.85 -11.68
CA HIS A 51 -5.92 -19.76 -10.70
C HIS A 51 -7.16 -20.36 -11.36
N ASP A 52 -7.04 -21.57 -11.92
CA ASP A 52 -8.19 -22.45 -12.08
C ASP A 52 -8.63 -22.81 -10.66
N ASP A 53 -9.48 -21.95 -10.09
CA ASP A 53 -10.33 -22.30 -8.96
C ASP A 53 -11.39 -23.29 -9.48
N GLU A 54 -10.96 -24.53 -9.76
CA GLU A 54 -11.87 -25.68 -9.79
C GLU A 54 -12.22 -26.02 -8.34
N ASP A 55 -13.22 -25.29 -7.81
CA ASP A 55 -14.23 -25.72 -6.83
C ASP A 55 -14.76 -24.51 -6.03
N ASP A 56 -15.69 -23.74 -6.61
CA ASP A 56 -17.04 -23.58 -6.04
C ASP A 56 -17.94 -22.92 -7.09
N ASP A 57 -18.74 -23.76 -7.74
CA ASP A 57 -19.90 -23.39 -8.53
C ASP A 57 -20.82 -22.48 -7.71
N GLU A 58 -20.92 -21.19 -8.08
CA GLU A 58 -22.19 -20.45 -8.15
C GLU A 58 -21.92 -18.97 -8.52
N MET A 59 -22.59 -18.53 -9.59
CA MET A 59 -22.70 -17.15 -10.09
C MET A 59 -21.71 -16.72 -11.20
N ALA A 60 -21.58 -17.54 -12.24
CA ALA A 60 -21.28 -17.05 -13.58
C ALA A 60 -22.55 -17.12 -14.45
N ASP A 61 -23.30 -16.02 -14.51
CA ASP A 61 -24.15 -15.72 -15.67
C ASP A 61 -24.35 -14.21 -15.78
N ASP A 62 -23.56 -13.55 -16.63
CA ASP A 62 -24.10 -12.78 -17.76
C ASP A 62 -22.93 -12.17 -18.55
N ALA A 63 -22.65 -12.83 -19.67
CA ALA A 63 -22.26 -12.28 -20.97
C ALA A 63 -21.62 -10.86 -21.03
N ALA A 64 -20.41 -10.79 -21.59
CA ALA A 64 -20.24 -10.49 -23.02
C ALA A 64 -18.84 -9.94 -23.34
N ALA A 65 -18.17 -10.69 -24.19
CA ALA A 65 -16.95 -10.37 -24.94
C ALA A 65 -16.92 -8.95 -25.54
N THR A 66 -15.79 -8.27 -25.35
CA THR A 66 -15.22 -7.32 -26.34
C THR A 66 -13.68 -7.37 -26.23
N PRO A 67 -12.94 -7.66 -27.30
CA PRO A 67 -11.48 -7.68 -27.25
C PRO A 67 -10.94 -6.24 -27.33
N ALA A 68 -10.35 -5.74 -26.24
CA ALA A 68 -9.65 -4.45 -26.23
C ALA A 68 -8.14 -4.67 -26.44
N PRO A 69 -7.49 -3.85 -27.28
CA PRO A 69 -6.16 -4.12 -27.83
C PRO A 69 -5.05 -4.03 -26.80
N GLU A 70 -4.01 -4.83 -27.02
CA GLU A 70 -2.75 -4.89 -26.29
C GLU A 70 -2.22 -3.48 -25.93
N ALA A 71 -2.31 -3.14 -24.65
CA ALA A 71 -1.66 -1.96 -24.11
C ALA A 71 -0.16 -2.23 -23.98
N ASN A 72 0.59 -1.93 -25.04
CA ASN A 72 2.04 -1.77 -25.01
C ASN A 72 2.44 -0.79 -23.89
N MET A 73 2.98 -1.30 -22.78
CA MET A 73 3.76 -0.49 -21.86
C MET A 73 5.16 -0.30 -22.44
N GLN A 74 5.30 0.72 -23.29
CA GLN A 74 6.58 1.24 -23.71
C GLN A 74 7.21 2.01 -22.53
N GLU A 75 8.24 1.46 -21.89
CA GLU A 75 9.13 2.23 -21.02
C GLU A 75 10.01 3.13 -21.88
N ASP A 76 9.53 4.33 -22.19
CA ASP A 76 10.36 5.38 -22.78
C ASP A 76 11.13 6.08 -21.65
N GLY A 77 12.36 5.62 -21.46
CA GLY A 77 13.38 6.35 -20.73
C GLY A 77 13.87 7.53 -21.57
N GLU A 78 13.21 8.68 -21.48
CA GLU A 78 13.81 9.94 -21.93
C GLU A 78 13.36 11.13 -21.06
N GLN A 79 14.34 11.97 -20.74
CA GLN A 79 14.27 13.08 -19.80
C GLN A 79 13.23 14.12 -20.22
N GLY A 80 12.08 14.12 -19.55
CA GLY A 80 11.13 15.24 -19.55
C GLY A 80 10.84 15.62 -18.11
N GLU A 81 10.91 16.92 -17.78
CA GLU A 81 10.54 17.42 -16.45
C GLU A 81 9.22 16.80 -15.97
N PRO A 82 9.11 16.43 -14.68
CA PRO A 82 7.92 15.76 -14.19
C PRO A 82 6.71 16.68 -14.39
N LYS A 83 5.88 16.34 -15.39
CA LYS A 83 4.61 17.02 -15.64
C LYS A 83 3.84 17.00 -14.32
N LYS A 84 3.58 18.18 -13.75
CA LYS A 84 2.80 18.32 -12.52
C LYS A 84 1.37 17.89 -12.82
N ILE A 85 1.09 16.60 -12.65
CA ILE A 85 -0.26 16.04 -12.76
C ILE A 85 -1.02 16.55 -11.54
N SER A 86 -1.93 17.50 -11.75
CA SER A 86 -2.80 17.98 -10.68
C SER A 86 -3.82 16.90 -10.33
N THR A 87 -3.57 16.16 -9.24
CA THR A 87 -4.53 15.19 -8.69
C THR A 87 -5.70 15.85 -7.96
N SER A 88 -5.89 17.17 -8.13
CA SER A 88 -6.96 17.96 -7.50
C SER A 88 -8.23 18.05 -8.36
N GLY A 89 -8.28 17.35 -9.49
CA GLY A 89 -9.49 17.25 -10.31
C GLY A 89 -10.66 16.61 -9.56
N PRO A 90 -11.90 16.80 -10.04
CA PRO A 90 -13.10 16.22 -9.43
C PRO A 90 -12.96 14.70 -9.38
N ARG A 91 -13.15 14.10 -8.20
CA ARG A 91 -12.89 12.67 -7.94
C ARG A 91 -14.06 11.78 -8.34
N GLY A 92 -15.11 12.36 -8.94
CA GLY A 92 -16.33 11.66 -9.31
C GLY A 92 -17.08 11.01 -8.14
N SER A 93 -16.66 11.27 -6.89
CA SER A 93 -17.21 10.56 -5.73
C SER A 93 -18.67 10.95 -5.50
N ARG A 94 -19.49 9.99 -5.06
CA ARG A 94 -20.90 10.22 -4.72
C ARG A 94 -21.07 11.37 -3.70
N ASN A 95 -20.13 11.54 -2.78
CA ASN A 95 -20.12 12.64 -1.81
C ASN A 95 -19.90 14.01 -2.49
N GLU A 96 -18.98 14.09 -3.47
CA GLU A 96 -18.77 15.32 -4.24
C GLU A 96 -19.99 15.70 -5.09
N LEU A 97 -20.64 14.72 -5.73
CA LEU A 97 -21.88 14.90 -6.48
C LEU A 97 -23.04 15.33 -5.56
N TRP A 98 -23.18 14.70 -4.40
CA TRP A 98 -24.18 15.08 -3.40
C TRP A 98 -23.95 16.51 -2.90
N ARG A 99 -22.70 16.90 -2.63
CA ARG A 99 -22.35 18.27 -2.23
C ARG A 99 -22.68 19.30 -3.31
N LYS A 100 -22.40 19.00 -4.59
CA LYS A 100 -22.76 19.85 -5.74
C LYS A 100 -24.28 19.97 -5.87
N LYS A 101 -25.00 18.84 -5.84
CA LYS A 101 -26.48 18.80 -5.92
C LYS A 101 -27.16 19.58 -4.79
N HIS A 102 -26.63 19.49 -3.58
CA HIS A 102 -27.21 20.16 -2.41
C HIS A 102 -26.58 21.52 -2.08
N ASN A 103 -25.77 22.07 -2.98
CA ASN A 103 -25.06 23.36 -2.86
C ASN A 103 -24.40 23.60 -1.49
N LYS A 104 -23.92 22.54 -0.83
CA LYS A 104 -23.26 22.64 0.48
C LYS A 104 -21.82 23.09 0.28
N LYS A 105 -21.60 24.40 0.45
CA LYS A 105 -20.25 24.97 0.55
C LYS A 105 -19.51 24.27 1.69
N GLY A 106 -18.29 23.81 1.42
CA GLY A 106 -17.47 23.17 2.44
C GLY A 106 -17.32 24.09 3.65
N THR A 107 -17.31 23.53 4.86
CA THR A 107 -17.02 24.32 6.06
C THR A 107 -15.62 24.95 5.91
N LYS A 108 -15.36 26.08 6.57
CA LYS A 108 -14.07 26.81 6.49
C LYS A 108 -12.83 25.92 6.77
N ASN A 109 -13.03 24.76 7.39
CA ASN A 109 -11.99 23.78 7.71
C ASN A 109 -12.03 22.51 6.82
N GLY A 110 -12.76 22.51 5.70
CA GLY A 110 -12.85 21.35 4.81
C GLY A 110 -13.38 20.08 5.49
N GLY A 111 -14.26 20.23 6.50
CA GLY A 111 -14.75 19.10 7.31
C GLY A 111 -13.76 18.57 8.35
N ARG A 112 -12.57 19.16 8.50
CA ARG A 112 -11.62 18.76 9.56
C ARG A 112 -12.05 19.34 10.91
N ALA A 113 -12.06 18.48 11.93
CA ALA A 113 -12.34 18.90 13.30
C ALA A 113 -11.32 19.97 13.75
N LYS A 114 -11.80 21.02 14.44
CA LYS A 114 -10.90 22.01 15.05
C LYS A 114 -9.96 21.27 16.00
N ARG A 115 -8.65 21.34 15.74
CA ARG A 115 -7.63 20.91 16.71
C ARG A 115 -7.81 21.77 17.95
N ARG A 116 -8.32 21.19 19.03
CA ARG A 116 -8.34 21.86 20.34
C ARG A 116 -6.88 21.95 20.78
N LYS A 117 -6.43 23.18 21.07
CA LYS A 117 -5.10 23.48 21.59
C LYS A 117 -5.01 23.01 23.04
#